data_AF-A0A7C6YD77-F1
#
_entry.id   AF-A0A7C6YD77-F1
#
_cell.length_a   1.000
_cell.length_b   1.000
_cell.length_c   1.000
_cell.angle_alpha   90.00
_cell.angle_beta   90.00
_cell.angle_gamma   90.00
#
_symmetry.space_group_name_H-M   'P 1'
#
loop_
_entity.id
_entity.type
_entity.pdbx_description
1 polymer ?
#
loop_
_entity_poly.entity_id
_entity_poly.type
_entity_poly.pdbx_seq_one_letter_code
_entity_poly.pdbx_strand_id
1 'polypeptide(L)' 'MEIIAYLVGTAVSLGTSVAFWGTAAHSMGMLPPEAFIAAENIGVTLPPMPR' A
#
# COMPACT_ATOMS: atom_id res chain seq x y z
N MET A 1 -18.45 -0.63 -24.13
CA MET A 1 -18.32 -1.59 -22.99
C MET A 1 -16.90 -1.69 -22.43
N GLU A 2 -15.83 -1.38 -23.18
CA GLU A 2 -14.44 -1.51 -22.68
C GLU A 2 -14.04 -0.54 -21.56
N ILE A 3 -14.54 0.71 -21.58
CA ILE A 3 -14.15 1.73 -20.58
C ILE A 3 -14.58 1.37 -19.16
N ILE A 4 -15.74 0.72 -19.02
CA ILE A 4 -16.26 0.30 -17.70
C ILE A 4 -15.37 -0.82 -17.15
N ALA A 5 -14.98 -1.78 -17.98
CA ALA A 5 -14.08 -2.86 -17.57
C ALA A 5 -12.70 -2.33 -17.16
N TYR A 6 -12.19 -1.31 -17.86
CA TYR A 6 -10.91 -0.68 -17.54
C TYR A 6 -10.94 0.08 -16.21
N LEU A 7 -12.01 0.83 -15.96
CA LEU A 7 -12.21 1.53 -14.69
C LEU A 7 -12.38 0.56 -13.52
N VAL A 8 -13.14 -0.52 -13.71
CA VAL A 8 -13.31 -1.57 -12.70
C VAL A 8 -11.98 -2.28 -12.45
N GLY A 9 -11.23 -2.65 -13.50
CA GLY A 9 -9.91 -3.28 -13.36
C GLY A 9 -8.90 -2.40 -12.64
N THR A 10 -8.92 -1.09 -12.91
CA THR A 10 -8.08 -0.10 -12.23
C THR A 10 -8.47 0.05 -10.76
N ALA A 11 -9.77 0.13 -10.46
CA ALA A 11 -10.27 0.22 -9.09
C ALA A 11 -9.97 -1.04 -8.27
N VAL A 12 -10.10 -2.22 -8.87
CA VAL A 12 -9.70 -3.49 -8.26
C VAL A 12 -8.20 -3.50 -8.01
N SER A 13 -7.38 -3.11 -8.99
CA SER A 13 -5.91 -3.06 -8.85
C SER A 13 -5.46 -2.12 -7.74
N LEU A 14 -6.09 -0.94 -7.63
CA LEU A 14 -5.88 -0.01 -6.51
C LEU A 14 -6.34 -0.62 -5.18
N GLY A 15 -7.50 -1.27 -5.15
CA GLY A 15 -8.05 -1.93 -3.97
C GLY A 15 -7.23 -3.12 -3.50
N THR A 16 -6.54 -3.83 -4.39
CA THR A 16 -5.61 -4.92 -4.07
C THR A 16 -4.16 -4.47 -3.92
N SER A 17 -3.88 -3.16 -4.06
CA SER A 17 -2.52 -2.65 -3.98
C SER A 17 -1.98 -2.76 -2.56
N VAL A 18 -1.06 -3.70 -2.37
CA VAL A 18 -0.32 -3.89 -1.11
C VAL A 18 0.47 -2.64 -0.74
N ALA A 19 0.92 -1.86 -1.73
CA ALA A 19 1.59 -0.59 -1.47
C ALA A 19 0.64 0.43 -0.83
N PHE A 20 -0.58 0.60 -1.38
CA PHE A 20 -1.56 1.54 -0.83
C PHE A 20 -1.97 1.16 0.60
N TRP A 21 -2.34 -0.10 0.82
CA TRP A 21 -2.74 -0.57 2.14
C TRP A 21 -1.57 -0.64 3.13
N GLY A 22 -0.36 -0.94 2.66
CA GLY A 22 0.86 -0.86 3.45
C GLY A 22 1.11 0.58 3.92
N THR A 23 1.03 1.56 3.03
CA THR A 23 1.13 2.98 3.40
C THR A 23 -0.03 3.43 4.31
N ALA A 24 -1.25 2.94 4.10
CA ALA A 24 -2.38 3.27 4.97
C ALA A 24 -2.21 2.67 6.37
N ALA A 25 -1.88 1.38 6.48
CA ALA A 25 -1.60 0.70 7.75
C ALA A 25 -0.41 1.34 8.47
N HIS A 26 0.59 1.80 7.71
CA HIS A 26 1.71 2.59 8.19
C HIS A 26 1.25 3.88 8.86
N SER A 27 0.47 4.69 8.14
CA SER A 27 -0.07 5.96 8.65
C SER A 27 -1.01 5.80 9.85
N MET A 28 -1.63 4.63 9.99
CA MET A 28 -2.47 4.28 11.15
C MET A 28 -1.66 3.73 12.35
N GLY A 29 -0.33 3.60 12.23
CA GLY A 29 0.51 3.01 13.28
C GLY A 29 0.23 1.52 13.54
N MET A 30 -0.42 0.84 12.59
CA MET A 30 -0.77 -0.57 12.71
C MET A 30 0.33 -1.50 12.19
N LEU A 31 1.35 -0.94 11.52
CA LEU A 31 2.47 -1.73 11.05
C LEU A 31 3.54 -1.89 12.15
N PRO A 32 3.98 -3.14 12.40
CA PRO A 32 5.06 -3.38 13.34
C PRO A 32 6.40 -2.91 12.73
N PRO A 33 7.41 -2.54 13.54
CA PRO A 33 8.70 -2.03 13.08
C PRO A 33 9.40 -2.91 12.04
N GLU A 34 9.20 -4.23 12.11
CA GLU A 34 9.76 -5.19 11.17
C GLU A 34 9.18 -5.04 9.75
N ALA A 35 7.96 -4.55 9.62
CA ALA A 35 7.32 -4.30 8.33
C ALA A 35 8.01 -3.17 7.55
N PHE A 36 8.74 -2.29 8.22
CA PHE A 36 9.50 -1.20 7.61
C PHE A 36 10.76 -1.72 6.92
N ILE A 37 11.47 -2.60 7.61
CA ILE A 37 12.64 -3.29 7.06
C ILE A 37 12.19 -4.14 5.86
N ALA A 38 11.05 -4.84 5.99
CA ALA A 38 10.48 -5.61 4.90
C ALA A 38 10.06 -4.73 3.72
N ALA A 39 9.42 -3.57 3.97
CA ALA A 39 9.01 -2.62 2.95
C ALA A 39 10.23 -2.02 2.21
N GLU A 40 11.28 -1.67 2.93
CA GLU A 40 12.52 -1.14 2.35
C GLU A 40 13.22 -2.20 1.47
N ASN A 41 13.22 -3.45 1.90
CA ASN A 41 13.76 -4.59 1.13
C ASN A 41 13.01 -4.87 -0.17
N ILE A 42 11.73 -4.47 -0.28
CA ILE A 42 10.94 -4.57 -1.52
C ILE A 42 10.92 -3.25 -2.31
N GLY A 43 11.77 -2.29 -1.93
CA GLY A 43 11.91 -0.99 -2.62
C GLY A 43 10.80 0.02 -2.30
N VAL A 44 10.02 -0.20 -1.24
CA VAL A 44 8.96 0.70 -0.78
C VAL A 44 9.48 1.50 0.42
N THR A 45 9.70 2.80 0.24
CA THR A 45 10.05 3.71 1.34
C THR A 45 8.78 4.08 2.11
N LEU A 46 8.65 3.58 3.34
CA LEU A 46 7.60 4.01 4.26
C LEU A 46 8.03 5.28 5.02
N PRO A 47 7.11 6.23 5.29
CA PRO A 47 7.40 7.39 6.13
C PRO A 47 7.91 6.99 7.53
N PRO A 48 8.61 7.87 8.27
CA PRO A 48 9.02 7.56 9.64
C PRO A 48 7.80 7.35 10.55
N MET A 49 7.85 6.37 11.46
CA MET A 49 6.77 6.18 12.44
C MET A 49 6.56 7.44 13.28
N PRO A 50 5.30 7.83 13.55
CA PRO A 50 4.99 8.71 14.66
C PRO A 50 5.50 8.07 15.95
N ARG A 51 6.29 8.84 16.71
CA ARG A 51 6.84 8.40 18.01
C ARG A 51 5.76 8.38 19.08
#